data_AF-A0A3B8ZPA3-F1
#
_entry.id   AF-A0A3B8ZPA3-F1
#
_cell.length_a   1.000
_cell.length_b   1.000
_cell.length_c   1.000
_cell.angle_alpha   90.00
_cell.angle_beta   90.00
_cell.angle_gamma   90.00
#
_symmetry.space_group_name_H-M   'P 1'
#
loop_
_entity.id
_entity.type
_entity.pdbx_description
1 polymer ?
#
loop_
_entity_poly.entity_id
_entity_poly.type
_entity_poly.pdbx_seq_one_letter_code
_entity_poly.pdbx_strand_id
1 'polypeptide(L)'
;MSNLPPDDSDYEDNDSTDGGAGEPEGLVPAGENSGTVLIDQPIESELRDSYLTYAMSVIVSRALPDARDGLKPSQRRILVAMNDLNLGPGSKRVKCAKISGDTSGNYHPHGEAVIYPTLVRMAQEWNMRQVLIDKQGNFGSIAGLPPAAMRYTEARLSSAAAMMLDDLRLDTVDFVPTYDEARTEPVVLPSRFPNLLVNGATGIAVGMATSIPPHNLREVCAGVVALIDDPNVSLDELMEIIPGPDFPTGG
;
A
#
# COMPACT_ATOMS: atom_id res chain seq x y z
N MET A 1 -8.35 -15.45 -37.17
CA MET A 1 -7.99 -14.06 -37.54
C MET A 1 -6.96 -13.59 -36.52
N SER A 2 -5.72 -13.65 -36.95
CA SER A 2 -4.48 -13.51 -36.17
C SER A 2 -3.74 -12.31 -36.74
N ASN A 3 -3.44 -11.31 -35.92
CA ASN A 3 -2.57 -10.19 -36.29
C ASN A 3 -1.45 -10.07 -35.25
N LEU A 4 -0.33 -10.71 -35.54
CA LEU A 4 0.99 -10.30 -35.07
C LEU A 4 1.54 -9.27 -36.08
N PRO A 5 2.23 -8.19 -35.65
CA PRO A 5 2.98 -7.35 -36.56
C PRO A 5 4.30 -8.01 -37.00
N PRO A 6 4.80 -7.71 -38.20
CA PRO A 6 5.97 -8.35 -38.80
C PRO A 6 7.30 -7.80 -38.29
N ASP A 7 8.31 -8.66 -38.42
CA ASP A 7 9.74 -8.46 -38.24
C ASP A 7 10.32 -7.95 -39.57
N ASP A 8 11.05 -6.83 -39.56
CA ASP A 8 11.84 -6.34 -40.70
C ASP A 8 13.18 -5.81 -40.18
N SER A 9 14.12 -6.75 -40.08
CA SER A 9 15.53 -6.52 -40.34
C SER A 9 15.71 -6.05 -41.79
N ASP A 10 16.45 -4.96 -41.99
CA ASP A 10 17.49 -4.81 -43.02
C ASP A 10 17.83 -3.33 -43.23
N TYR A 11 18.95 -2.87 -42.66
CA TYR A 11 19.83 -1.89 -43.28
C TYR A 11 21.20 -1.99 -42.59
N GLU A 12 22.04 -2.90 -43.07
CA GLU A 12 23.49 -2.76 -42.98
C GLU A 12 23.99 -2.16 -44.28
N ASP A 13 24.81 -1.11 -44.20
CA ASP A 13 26.12 -1.17 -44.87
C ASP A 13 27.15 -0.24 -44.21
N ASN A 14 28.38 -0.77 -44.19
CA ASN A 14 29.60 -0.30 -43.55
C ASN A 14 30.16 1.01 -44.17
N ASP A 15 30.93 1.79 -43.40
CA ASP A 15 32.41 1.78 -43.48
C ASP A 15 33.04 2.69 -42.40
N SER A 16 34.36 2.61 -42.29
CA SER A 16 35.15 2.47 -41.09
C SER A 16 35.97 3.70 -40.66
N THR A 17 36.41 3.65 -39.39
CA THR A 17 37.65 4.23 -38.79
C THR A 17 37.88 5.76 -38.82
N ASP A 18 38.07 6.36 -37.64
CA ASP A 18 39.42 6.59 -37.07
C ASP A 18 39.33 7.11 -35.63
N GLY A 19 40.30 6.72 -34.79
CA GLY A 19 40.43 7.15 -33.41
C GLY A 19 41.10 8.53 -33.30
N GLY A 20 40.79 9.27 -32.24
CA GLY A 20 41.43 10.54 -31.96
C GLY A 20 41.17 11.02 -30.54
N ALA A 21 42.27 11.26 -29.83
CA ALA A 21 42.41 11.66 -28.43
C ALA A 21 41.52 12.84 -27.96
N GLY A 22 41.23 12.83 -26.66
CA GLY A 22 40.51 13.92 -25.99
C GLY A 22 41.32 15.20 -25.86
N GLU A 23 40.57 16.30 -25.71
CA GLU A 23 41.03 17.56 -25.12
C GLU A 23 40.00 18.04 -24.08
N PRO A 24 40.42 18.69 -22.99
CA PRO A 24 39.54 19.13 -21.92
C PRO A 24 38.96 20.52 -22.25
N GLU A 25 37.64 20.63 -22.33
CA GLU A 25 37.00 21.94 -22.44
C GLU A 25 37.05 22.69 -21.09
N GLY A 26 37.89 23.72 -21.07
CA GLY A 26 37.49 25.07 -20.66
C GLY A 26 37.27 25.31 -19.17
N LEU A 27 38.31 25.83 -18.50
CA LEU A 27 38.22 26.56 -17.23
C LEU A 27 37.22 27.73 -17.38
N VAL A 28 36.11 27.72 -16.63
CA VAL A 28 35.19 28.87 -16.53
C VAL A 28 35.77 29.87 -15.51
N PRO A 29 36.00 31.14 -15.87
CA PRO A 29 36.56 32.10 -14.93
C PRO A 29 35.53 32.52 -13.88
N ALA A 30 36.01 32.71 -12.65
CA ALA A 30 35.23 33.26 -11.55
C ALA A 30 34.79 34.70 -11.87
N GLY A 31 33.49 34.93 -11.86
CA GLY A 31 32.87 36.25 -11.99
C GLY A 31 31.53 36.26 -11.29
N GLU A 32 31.39 37.15 -10.31
CA GLU A 32 30.20 37.36 -9.48
C GLU A 32 28.95 37.66 -10.32
N ASN A 33 27.89 36.88 -10.08
CA ASN A 33 26.52 37.33 -10.23
C ASN A 33 25.63 36.41 -9.39
N SER A 34 25.18 36.88 -8.22
CA SER A 34 24.04 36.27 -7.52
C SER A 34 22.74 36.69 -8.24
N GLY A 35 22.68 36.34 -9.53
CA GLY A 35 21.51 36.47 -10.36
C GLY A 35 20.75 35.15 -10.30
N THR A 36 19.44 35.22 -10.07
CA THR A 36 18.55 34.07 -10.16
C THR A 36 18.80 33.37 -11.50
N VAL A 37 19.32 32.15 -11.47
CA VAL A 37 19.48 31.32 -12.67
C VAL A 37 18.08 30.92 -13.12
N LEU A 38 17.59 31.55 -14.19
CA LEU A 38 16.33 31.17 -14.83
C LEU A 38 16.60 30.02 -15.77
N ILE A 39 16.01 28.87 -15.49
CA ILE A 39 16.06 27.69 -16.35
C ILE A 39 14.77 27.70 -17.16
N ASP A 40 14.89 27.79 -18.49
CA ASP A 40 13.74 27.65 -19.38
C ASP A 40 13.31 26.17 -19.42
N GLN A 41 12.04 25.90 -19.13
CA GLN A 41 11.52 24.55 -19.04
C GLN A 41 10.35 24.37 -20.02
N PRO A 42 10.48 23.50 -21.04
CA PRO A 42 9.41 23.25 -21.99
C PRO A 42 8.15 22.75 -21.29
N ILE A 43 7.02 23.42 -21.52
CA ILE A 43 5.74 23.08 -20.88
C ILE A 43 5.31 21.64 -21.13
N GLU A 44 5.59 21.10 -22.31
CA GLU A 44 5.26 19.71 -22.66
C GLU A 44 6.04 18.70 -21.79
N SER A 45 7.33 18.95 -21.57
CA SER A 45 8.15 18.09 -20.71
C SER A 45 7.69 18.18 -19.26
N GLU A 46 7.53 19.40 -18.74
CA GLU A 46 7.11 19.60 -17.35
C GLU A 46 5.75 18.98 -17.06
N LEU A 47 4.77 19.17 -17.96
CA LEU A 47 3.44 18.60 -17.79
C LEU A 47 3.48 17.07 -17.81
N ARG A 48 4.25 16.47 -18.74
CA ARG A 48 4.44 15.02 -18.81
C ARG A 48 5.08 14.48 -17.52
N ASP A 49 6.17 15.08 -17.08
CA ASP A 49 6.96 14.59 -15.94
C ASP A 49 6.20 14.76 -14.61
N SER A 50 5.57 15.91 -14.39
CA SER A 50 4.73 16.16 -13.22
C SER A 50 3.50 15.23 -13.19
N TYR A 51 2.85 15.01 -14.34
CA TYR A 51 1.72 14.09 -14.42
C TYR A 51 2.14 12.63 -14.15
N LEU A 52 3.23 12.16 -14.77
CA LEU A 52 3.73 10.81 -14.56
C LEU A 52 4.16 10.58 -13.11
N THR A 53 4.86 11.54 -12.51
CA THR A 53 5.28 11.46 -11.10
C THR A 53 4.07 11.37 -10.17
N TYR A 54 3.06 12.21 -10.38
CA TYR A 54 1.81 12.14 -9.63
C TYR A 54 1.09 10.81 -9.82
N ALA A 55 0.93 10.36 -11.07
CA ALA A 55 0.24 9.12 -11.42
C ALA A 55 0.89 7.91 -10.74
N MET A 56 2.21 7.79 -10.85
CA MET A 56 2.98 6.71 -10.22
C MET A 56 2.86 6.75 -8.69
N SER A 57 2.94 7.93 -8.08
CA SER A 57 2.72 8.09 -6.63
C SER A 57 1.34 7.61 -6.19
N VAL A 58 0.28 7.92 -6.96
CA VAL A 58 -1.09 7.47 -6.65
C VAL A 58 -1.22 5.96 -6.77
N ILE A 59 -0.66 5.37 -7.83
CA ILE A 59 -0.74 3.92 -8.10
C ILE A 59 -0.02 3.14 -7.00
N VAL A 60 1.25 3.46 -6.74
CA VAL A 60 2.12 2.67 -5.84
C VAL A 60 1.86 2.97 -4.37
N SER A 61 1.64 4.25 -4.02
CA SER A 61 1.71 4.69 -2.63
C SER A 61 0.39 5.18 -2.04
N ARG A 62 -0.75 4.91 -2.72
CA ARG A 62 -2.06 5.37 -2.22
C ARG A 62 -3.22 4.45 -2.53
N ALA A 63 -3.47 4.17 -3.80
CA ALA A 63 -4.75 3.67 -4.25
C ALA A 63 -4.88 2.15 -4.19
N LEU A 64 -3.82 1.42 -4.54
CA LEU A 64 -3.81 -0.03 -4.65
C LEU A 64 -3.16 -0.68 -3.41
N PRO A 65 -3.65 -1.84 -2.96
CA PRO A 65 -2.99 -2.61 -1.91
C PRO A 65 -1.73 -3.32 -2.45
N ASP A 66 -0.80 -3.68 -1.56
CA ASP A 66 0.26 -4.64 -1.89
C ASP A 66 -0.31 -6.06 -1.88
N ALA A 67 0.07 -6.91 -2.83
CA ALA A 67 -0.46 -8.27 -2.92
C ALA A 67 -0.03 -9.17 -1.74
N ARG A 68 1.12 -8.88 -1.12
CA ARG A 68 1.72 -9.70 -0.06
C ARG A 68 0.97 -9.58 1.27
N ASP A 69 0.53 -8.36 1.62
CA ASP A 69 -0.18 -8.10 2.88
C ASP A 69 -1.62 -7.59 2.70
N GLY A 70 -2.04 -7.29 1.47
CA GLY A 70 -3.37 -6.77 1.18
C GLY A 70 -3.67 -5.39 1.75
N LEU A 71 -2.67 -4.61 2.15
CA LEU A 71 -2.84 -3.30 2.79
C LEU A 71 -2.43 -2.16 1.86
N LYS A 72 -3.19 -1.06 1.95
CA LYS A 72 -2.74 0.25 1.46
C LYS A 72 -1.77 0.88 2.47
N PRO A 73 -0.90 1.83 2.04
CA PRO A 73 0.07 2.44 2.94
C PRO A 73 -0.54 3.08 4.19
N SER A 74 -1.69 3.76 4.10
CA SER A 74 -2.35 4.34 5.27
C SER A 74 -2.79 3.28 6.29
N GLN A 75 -3.33 2.14 5.82
CA GLN A 75 -3.76 1.04 6.68
C GLN A 75 -2.55 0.38 7.36
N ARG A 76 -1.48 0.11 6.60
CA ARG A 76 -0.22 -0.45 7.12
C ARG A 76 0.37 0.42 8.21
N ARG A 77 0.51 1.72 7.96
CA ARG A 77 1.08 2.70 8.90
C ARG A 77 0.25 2.84 10.18
N ILE A 78 -1.07 2.71 10.11
CA ILE A 78 -1.93 2.65 11.30
C ILE A 78 -1.57 1.44 12.16
N LEU A 79 -1.46 0.24 11.56
CA LEU A 79 -1.11 -0.97 12.30
C LEU A 79 0.30 -0.89 12.91
N VAL A 80 1.27 -0.36 12.17
CA VAL A 80 2.65 -0.15 12.67
C VAL A 80 2.67 0.84 13.83
N ALA A 81 2.01 1.99 13.71
CA ALA A 81 1.93 2.96 14.81
C ALA A 81 1.26 2.37 16.06
N MET A 82 0.22 1.55 15.88
CA MET A 82 -0.43 0.86 16.99
C MET A 82 0.46 -0.22 17.62
N ASN A 83 1.30 -0.89 16.82
CA ASN A 83 2.29 -1.84 17.30
C ASN A 83 3.36 -1.16 18.17
N ASP A 84 3.87 -0.01 17.73
CA ASP A 84 4.87 0.77 18.48
C ASP A 84 4.32 1.31 19.80
N LEU A 85 3.01 1.61 19.81
CA LEU A 85 2.26 1.94 21.02
C LEU A 85 1.95 0.74 21.93
N ASN A 86 2.37 -0.47 21.55
CA ASN A 86 2.12 -1.73 22.24
C ASN A 86 0.62 -2.01 22.45
N LEU A 87 -0.22 -1.67 21.48
CA LEU A 87 -1.68 -1.82 21.54
C LEU A 87 -2.15 -3.21 21.10
N GLY A 88 -1.50 -4.27 21.57
CA GLY A 88 -1.87 -5.64 21.23
C GLY A 88 -3.26 -6.06 21.78
N PRO A 89 -3.77 -7.25 21.41
CA PRO A 89 -5.13 -7.70 21.79
C PRO A 89 -5.36 -7.82 23.30
N GLY A 90 -4.31 -7.99 24.10
CA GLY A 90 -4.40 -8.02 25.57
C GLY A 90 -4.33 -6.65 26.25
N SER A 91 -3.97 -5.59 25.50
CA SER A 91 -3.79 -4.24 26.03
C SER A 91 -5.11 -3.51 26.25
N LYS A 92 -5.11 -2.42 27.03
CA LYS A 92 -6.26 -1.52 27.11
C LYS A 92 -6.40 -0.75 25.80
N ARG A 93 -7.64 -0.50 25.36
CA ARG A 93 -7.89 0.42 24.25
C ARG A 93 -7.45 1.83 24.64
N VAL A 94 -6.94 2.58 23.67
CA VAL A 94 -6.51 3.97 23.86
C VAL A 94 -7.27 4.89 22.92
N LYS A 95 -7.28 6.19 23.21
CA LYS A 95 -8.00 7.17 22.40
C LYS A 95 -7.55 7.13 20.94
N CYS A 96 -8.51 7.10 20.02
CA CYS A 96 -8.23 7.16 18.59
C CYS A 96 -7.49 8.44 18.18
N ALA A 97 -7.67 9.54 18.94
CA ALA A 97 -6.87 10.76 18.79
C ALA A 97 -5.37 10.51 18.92
N LYS A 98 -4.94 9.71 19.92
CA LYS A 98 -3.53 9.38 20.12
C LYS A 98 -2.99 8.54 18.96
N ILE A 99 -3.74 7.50 18.56
CA ILE A 99 -3.33 6.64 17.44
C ILE A 99 -3.22 7.46 16.16
N SER A 100 -4.20 8.31 15.86
CA SER A 100 -4.22 9.11 14.63
C SER A 100 -3.08 10.12 14.61
N GLY A 101 -2.81 10.79 15.73
CA GLY A 101 -1.70 11.73 15.88
C GLY A 101 -0.34 11.05 15.72
N ASP A 102 -0.12 9.90 16.37
CA ASP A 102 1.14 9.17 16.27
C ASP A 102 1.36 8.58 14.87
N THR A 103 0.30 8.10 14.20
CA THR A 103 0.41 7.70 12.79
C THR A 103 0.74 8.88 11.89
N SER A 104 0.06 10.01 12.07
CA SER A 104 0.27 11.18 11.21
C SER A 104 1.64 11.81 11.42
N GLY A 105 2.11 11.89 12.66
CA GLY A 105 3.38 12.53 13.01
C GLY A 105 4.60 11.68 12.75
N ASN A 106 4.49 10.34 12.81
CA ASN A 106 5.63 9.45 12.63
C ASN A 106 5.70 8.82 11.23
N TYR A 107 4.56 8.61 10.54
CA TYR A 107 4.52 7.74 9.35
C TYR A 107 3.74 8.33 8.16
N HIS A 108 2.70 9.13 8.38
CA HIS A 108 1.76 9.50 7.32
C HIS A 108 1.47 11.01 7.26
N PRO A 109 2.20 11.79 6.43
CA PRO A 109 2.17 13.25 6.43
C PRO A 109 0.94 13.83 5.69
N HIS A 110 -0.25 13.30 5.97
CA HIS A 110 -1.52 13.72 5.36
C HIS A 110 -2.61 14.06 6.39
N GLY A 111 -2.26 14.08 7.68
CA GLY A 111 -3.12 14.54 8.76
C GLY A 111 -4.12 13.50 9.27
N GLU A 112 -4.61 13.76 10.48
CA GLU A 112 -5.56 12.89 11.19
C GLU A 112 -6.92 12.77 10.47
N ALA A 113 -7.26 13.76 9.63
CA ALA A 113 -8.50 13.77 8.84
C ALA A 113 -8.59 12.59 7.85
N VAL A 114 -7.47 12.02 7.43
CA VAL A 114 -7.42 10.82 6.57
C VAL A 114 -7.20 9.55 7.41
N ILE A 115 -6.39 9.65 8.46
CA ILE A 115 -6.07 8.50 9.31
C ILE A 115 -7.28 8.02 10.10
N TYR A 116 -8.01 8.92 10.76
CA TYR A 116 -9.11 8.52 11.64
C TYR A 116 -10.23 7.79 10.87
N PRO A 117 -10.73 8.29 9.72
CA PRO A 117 -11.69 7.54 8.92
C PRO A 117 -11.16 6.19 8.45
N THR A 118 -9.87 6.10 8.09
CA THR A 118 -9.26 4.82 7.69
C THR A 118 -9.27 3.81 8.84
N LEU A 119 -8.85 4.25 10.03
CA LEU A 119 -8.90 3.45 11.27
C LEU A 119 -10.34 3.00 11.58
N VAL A 120 -11.31 3.92 11.49
CA VAL A 120 -12.72 3.60 11.73
C VAL A 120 -13.21 2.51 10.79
N ARG A 121 -12.91 2.60 9.49
CA ARG A 121 -13.32 1.58 8.50
C ARG A 121 -12.73 0.21 8.81
N MET A 122 -11.49 0.15 9.27
CA MET A 122 -10.82 -1.11 9.68
C MET A 122 -11.41 -1.74 10.95
N ALA A 123 -12.30 -1.03 11.65
CA ALA A 123 -13.01 -1.49 12.85
C ALA A 123 -14.50 -1.77 12.63
N GLN A 124 -15.01 -1.60 11.41
CA GLN A 124 -16.43 -1.75 11.09
C GLN A 124 -16.71 -3.15 10.54
N GLU A 125 -17.44 -3.95 11.30
CA GLU A 125 -17.76 -5.35 10.98
C GLU A 125 -18.57 -5.52 9.70
N TRP A 126 -19.35 -4.52 9.28
CA TRP A 126 -20.08 -4.53 8.01
C TRP A 126 -19.21 -4.10 6.80
N ASN A 127 -18.04 -3.51 7.04
CA ASN A 127 -17.11 -3.08 5.99
C ASN A 127 -15.98 -4.08 5.75
N MET A 128 -15.57 -4.82 6.77
CA MET A 128 -14.41 -5.70 6.73
C MET A 128 -14.79 -7.07 7.28
N ARG A 129 -14.55 -8.13 6.51
CA ARG A 129 -14.93 -9.51 6.87
C ARG A 129 -14.24 -10.01 8.14
N GLN A 130 -12.99 -9.61 8.32
CA GLN A 130 -12.19 -9.80 9.52
C GLN A 130 -11.58 -8.46 9.93
N VAL A 131 -12.20 -7.82 10.93
CA VAL A 131 -11.76 -6.50 11.43
C VAL A 131 -10.31 -6.55 11.92
N LEU A 132 -9.53 -5.53 11.56
CA LEU A 132 -8.14 -5.39 11.99
C LEU A 132 -8.04 -4.56 13.28
N ILE A 133 -9.03 -3.73 13.55
CA ILE A 133 -9.07 -2.85 14.72
C ILE A 133 -10.20 -3.28 15.66
N ASP A 134 -9.84 -3.50 16.93
CA ASP A 134 -10.80 -3.71 18.01
C ASP A 134 -11.19 -2.36 18.63
N LYS A 135 -12.49 -2.05 18.61
CA LYS A 135 -13.02 -0.71 18.91
C LYS A 135 -13.86 -0.65 20.18
N GLN A 136 -13.95 0.56 20.75
CA GLN A 136 -14.87 0.92 21.81
C GLN A 136 -15.44 2.33 21.61
N GLY A 137 -16.76 2.46 21.76
CA GLY A 137 -17.50 3.69 21.49
C GLY A 137 -18.20 3.65 20.13
N ASN A 138 -18.74 4.80 19.69
CA ASN A 138 -19.50 4.90 18.45
C ASN A 138 -18.58 5.07 17.23
N PHE A 139 -18.48 4.00 16.42
CA PHE A 139 -17.72 3.96 15.16
C PHE A 139 -18.63 4.07 13.93
N GLY A 140 -19.81 4.65 14.08
CA GLY A 140 -20.82 4.79 13.03
C GLY A 140 -21.74 3.58 12.97
N SER A 141 -22.51 3.52 11.90
CA SER A 141 -23.51 2.44 11.69
C SER A 141 -23.58 2.03 10.23
N ILE A 142 -24.15 0.84 9.98
CA ILE A 142 -24.50 0.37 8.63
C ILE A 142 -25.48 1.30 7.91
N ALA A 143 -26.31 2.04 8.66
CA ALA A 143 -27.26 3.03 8.13
C ALA A 143 -26.60 4.35 7.68
N GLY A 144 -25.27 4.42 7.65
CA GLY A 144 -24.53 5.59 7.19
C GLY A 144 -24.34 6.69 8.23
N LEU A 145 -24.75 6.48 9.48
CA LEU A 145 -24.45 7.43 10.56
C LEU A 145 -22.92 7.49 10.80
N PRO A 146 -22.34 8.71 10.90
CA PRO A 146 -20.91 8.88 11.05
C PRO A 146 -20.42 8.40 12.44
N PRO A 147 -19.12 8.07 12.56
CA PRO A 147 -18.51 7.81 13.85
C PRO A 147 -18.51 9.06 14.74
N ALA A 148 -18.44 8.86 16.06
CA ALA A 148 -18.15 9.96 16.97
C ALA A 148 -16.75 10.53 16.71
N ALA A 149 -16.47 11.73 17.22
CA ALA A 149 -15.13 12.32 17.12
C ALA A 149 -14.07 11.46 17.83
N MET A 150 -12.84 11.44 17.31
CA MET A 150 -11.73 10.60 17.78
C MET A 150 -11.32 10.79 19.26
N ARG A 151 -11.79 11.88 19.89
CA ARG A 151 -11.62 12.13 21.34
C ARG A 151 -12.53 11.25 22.22
N TYR A 152 -13.59 10.68 21.65
CA TYR A 152 -14.57 9.84 22.34
C TYR A 152 -14.40 8.34 22.06
N THR A 153 -13.75 8.00 20.94
CA THR A 153 -13.53 6.62 20.52
C THR A 153 -12.19 6.10 20.99
N GLU A 154 -12.14 4.79 21.23
CA GLU A 154 -10.94 4.08 21.66
C GLU A 154 -10.73 2.83 20.81
N ALA A 155 -9.47 2.46 20.60
CA ALA A 155 -9.10 1.32 19.79
C ALA A 155 -7.83 0.61 20.29
N ARG A 156 -7.68 -0.65 19.88
CA ARG A 156 -6.45 -1.46 19.95
C ARG A 156 -6.42 -2.42 18.76
N LEU A 157 -5.32 -3.16 18.58
CA LEU A 157 -5.21 -4.17 17.54
C LEU A 157 -6.15 -5.34 17.84
N SER A 158 -6.83 -5.83 16.80
CA SER A 158 -7.49 -7.14 16.85
C SER A 158 -6.46 -8.27 16.88
N SER A 159 -6.90 -9.50 17.20
CA SER A 159 -6.05 -10.68 17.10
C SER A 159 -5.56 -10.95 15.67
N ALA A 160 -6.38 -10.65 14.65
CA ALA A 160 -5.99 -10.80 13.25
C ALA A 160 -4.89 -9.82 12.86
N ALA A 161 -5.00 -8.55 13.28
CA ALA A 161 -3.95 -7.57 13.04
C ALA A 161 -2.66 -7.88 13.82
N ALA A 162 -2.74 -8.46 15.01
CA ALA A 162 -1.55 -8.92 15.71
C ALA A 162 -0.81 -10.01 14.92
N MET A 163 -1.53 -10.96 14.30
CA MET A 163 -0.92 -11.97 13.41
C MET A 163 -0.30 -11.36 12.15
N MET A 164 -0.81 -10.23 11.65
CA MET A 164 -0.20 -9.51 10.53
C MET A 164 1.17 -8.94 10.89
N LEU A 165 1.37 -8.54 12.15
CA LEU A 165 2.56 -7.86 12.67
C LEU A 165 3.54 -8.81 13.37
N ASP A 166 3.17 -10.07 13.54
CA ASP A 166 3.97 -11.08 14.22
C ASP A 166 5.32 -11.23 13.52
N ASP A 167 6.39 -11.40 14.31
CA ASP A 167 7.79 -11.45 13.86
C ASP A 167 8.36 -10.19 13.18
N LEU A 168 7.65 -9.05 13.14
CA LEU A 168 8.15 -7.81 12.51
C LEU A 168 9.52 -7.34 13.07
N ARG A 169 9.87 -7.72 14.31
CA ARG A 169 11.15 -7.40 14.96
C ARG A 169 12.29 -8.38 14.65
N LEU A 170 12.02 -9.44 13.90
CA LEU A 170 12.97 -10.52 13.60
C LEU A 170 13.55 -10.41 12.19
N ASP A 171 13.64 -9.19 11.66
CA ASP A 171 14.22 -8.91 10.33
C ASP A 171 13.57 -9.69 9.18
N THR A 172 12.25 -9.86 9.25
CA THR A 172 11.47 -10.65 8.28
C THR A 172 11.05 -9.88 7.04
N VAL A 173 11.17 -8.54 7.06
CA VAL A 173 10.74 -7.64 5.98
C VAL A 173 11.70 -6.46 5.88
N ASP A 174 11.83 -5.92 4.67
CA ASP A 174 12.62 -4.71 4.45
C ASP A 174 11.96 -3.48 5.08
N PHE A 175 12.80 -2.57 5.57
CA PHE A 175 12.42 -1.28 6.12
C PHE A 175 12.97 -0.14 5.26
N VAL A 176 12.21 0.94 5.14
CA VAL A 176 12.61 2.18 4.47
C VAL A 176 12.52 3.35 5.44
N PRO A 177 13.31 4.42 5.26
CA PRO A 177 13.15 5.65 6.05
C PRO A 177 11.74 6.24 5.93
N THR A 178 11.26 6.86 7.00
CA THR A 178 10.03 7.66 6.98
C THR A 178 10.22 8.95 6.18
N TYR A 179 9.13 9.68 5.94
CA TYR A 179 9.14 10.91 5.12
C TYR A 179 10.06 12.02 5.66
N ASP A 180 10.40 11.97 6.94
CA ASP A 180 11.30 12.88 7.65
C ASP A 180 12.64 12.24 8.01
N GLU A 181 12.87 10.99 7.58
CA GLU A 181 14.05 10.16 7.84
C GLU A 181 14.38 9.96 9.34
N ALA A 182 13.48 10.34 10.25
CA ALA A 182 13.69 10.22 11.70
C ALA A 182 13.45 8.78 12.21
N ARG A 183 12.74 7.97 11.44
CA ARG A 183 12.36 6.59 11.75
C ARG A 183 12.44 5.73 10.50
N THR A 184 12.16 4.45 10.66
CA THR A 184 11.95 3.52 9.56
C THR A 184 10.53 2.95 9.62
N GLU A 185 10.00 2.57 8.47
CA GLU A 185 8.73 1.86 8.33
C GLU A 185 8.90 0.63 7.43
N PRO A 186 8.14 -0.46 7.68
CA PRO A 186 8.24 -1.65 6.86
C PRO A 186 7.56 -1.42 5.51
N VAL A 187 8.18 -1.93 4.44
CA VAL A 187 7.61 -1.88 3.08
C VAL A 187 6.31 -2.68 3.02
N VAL A 188 6.29 -3.85 3.65
CA VAL A 188 5.14 -4.75 3.82
C VAL A 188 5.14 -5.37 5.22
N LEU A 189 4.00 -5.89 5.67
CA LEU A 189 3.96 -6.65 6.92
C LEU A 189 4.29 -8.13 6.70
N PRO A 190 4.80 -8.84 7.73
CA PRO A 190 5.01 -10.30 7.68
C PRO A 190 3.76 -11.08 7.28
N SER A 191 2.57 -10.59 7.65
CA SER A 191 1.28 -11.00 7.10
C SER A 191 1.02 -12.52 7.11
N ARG A 192 1.11 -13.17 8.28
CA ARG A 192 0.75 -14.59 8.47
C ARG A 192 -0.73 -14.91 8.20
N PHE A 193 -1.56 -13.88 8.03
CA PHE A 193 -2.97 -13.96 7.71
C PHE A 193 -3.18 -13.52 6.24
N PRO A 194 -3.90 -14.30 5.39
CA PRO A 194 -4.08 -14.01 3.97
C PRO A 194 -5.08 -12.86 3.73
N ASN A 195 -4.71 -11.66 4.17
CA ASN A 195 -5.58 -10.51 4.31
C ASN A 195 -6.18 -10.04 2.99
N LEU A 196 -5.41 -10.06 1.89
CA LEU A 196 -5.90 -9.59 0.58
C LEU A 196 -7.17 -10.32 0.15
N LEU A 197 -7.19 -11.65 0.24
CA LEU A 197 -8.34 -12.46 -0.17
C LEU A 197 -9.44 -12.44 0.90
N VAL A 198 -9.07 -12.53 2.18
CA VAL A 198 -10.06 -12.61 3.26
C VAL A 198 -10.83 -11.30 3.42
N ASN A 199 -10.15 -10.17 3.38
CA ASN A 199 -10.79 -8.86 3.55
C ASN A 199 -11.12 -8.16 2.24
N GLY A 200 -10.54 -8.62 1.12
CA GLY A 200 -10.69 -7.95 -0.16
C GLY A 200 -9.98 -6.60 -0.19
N ALA A 201 -10.13 -5.91 -1.31
CA ALA A 201 -9.61 -4.56 -1.48
C ALA A 201 -10.34 -3.81 -2.60
N THR A 202 -10.58 -2.52 -2.38
CA THR A 202 -11.13 -1.63 -3.40
C THR A 202 -10.25 -0.41 -3.55
N GLY A 203 -9.95 0.02 -4.78
CA GLY A 203 -9.09 1.18 -5.03
C GLY A 203 -9.29 1.74 -6.42
N ILE A 204 -9.20 3.06 -6.54
CA ILE A 204 -9.24 3.77 -7.82
C ILE A 204 -7.94 4.57 -7.89
N ALA A 205 -7.10 4.25 -8.87
CA ALA A 205 -5.83 4.91 -9.13
C ALA A 205 -5.92 5.77 -10.39
N VAL A 206 -4.78 6.21 -10.91
CA VAL A 206 -4.73 6.90 -12.21
C VAL A 206 -4.72 5.85 -13.32
N GLY A 207 -5.76 5.84 -14.16
CA GLY A 207 -5.87 4.93 -15.30
C GLY A 207 -6.27 3.49 -14.97
N MET A 208 -6.47 3.13 -13.70
CA MET A 208 -6.83 1.78 -13.28
C MET A 208 -7.64 1.74 -11.97
N ALA A 209 -8.32 0.63 -11.74
CA ALA A 209 -9.06 0.36 -10.51
C ALA A 209 -8.94 -1.12 -10.11
N THR A 210 -9.14 -1.39 -8.82
CA THR A 210 -9.18 -2.75 -8.25
C THR A 210 -10.44 -2.92 -7.40
N SER A 211 -11.02 -4.12 -7.46
CA SER A 211 -12.15 -4.54 -6.65
C SER A 211 -12.07 -6.04 -6.42
N ILE A 212 -11.53 -6.44 -5.28
CA ILE A 212 -11.38 -7.82 -4.84
C ILE A 212 -12.40 -8.05 -3.72
N PRO A 213 -13.35 -8.98 -3.86
CA PRO A 213 -14.33 -9.27 -2.83
C PRO A 213 -13.69 -10.07 -1.67
N PRO A 214 -14.24 -9.98 -0.45
CA PRO A 214 -13.79 -10.77 0.69
C PRO A 214 -14.16 -12.26 0.52
N HIS A 215 -13.38 -13.13 1.14
CA HIS A 215 -13.55 -14.58 1.12
C HIS A 215 -13.48 -15.17 2.54
N ASN A 216 -13.95 -16.41 2.69
CA ASN A 216 -13.91 -17.09 3.95
C ASN A 216 -12.47 -17.51 4.31
N LEU A 217 -12.02 -17.20 5.53
CA LEU A 217 -10.67 -17.55 5.99
C LEU A 217 -10.38 -19.05 5.92
N ARG A 218 -11.34 -19.91 6.27
CA ARG A 218 -11.13 -21.37 6.28
C ARG A 218 -10.91 -21.90 4.87
N GLU A 219 -11.71 -21.42 3.91
CA GLU A 219 -11.62 -21.80 2.50
C GLU A 219 -10.31 -21.32 1.89
N VAL A 220 -9.93 -20.05 2.13
CA VAL A 220 -8.65 -19.51 1.65
C VAL A 220 -7.47 -20.30 2.22
N CYS A 221 -7.46 -20.61 3.52
CA CYS A 221 -6.42 -21.44 4.11
C CYS A 221 -6.39 -22.86 3.53
N ALA A 222 -7.56 -23.47 3.29
CA ALA A 222 -7.64 -24.79 2.67
C ALA A 222 -7.08 -24.78 1.23
N GLY A 223 -7.38 -23.74 0.44
CA GLY A 223 -6.82 -23.57 -0.90
C GLY A 223 -5.31 -23.35 -0.89
N VAL A 224 -4.79 -22.59 0.07
CA VAL A 224 -3.33 -22.44 0.26
C VAL A 224 -2.67 -23.76 0.62
N VAL A 225 -3.28 -24.57 1.51
CA VAL A 225 -2.77 -25.90 1.84
C VAL A 225 -2.79 -26.83 0.62
N ALA A 226 -3.87 -26.82 -0.17
CA ALA A 226 -3.95 -27.61 -1.39
C ALA A 226 -2.85 -27.24 -2.40
N LEU A 227 -2.54 -25.93 -2.55
CA LEU A 227 -1.46 -25.46 -3.42
C LEU A 227 -0.05 -25.82 -2.89
N ILE A 228 0.12 -25.92 -1.56
CA ILE A 228 1.36 -26.40 -0.94
C ILE A 228 1.54 -27.90 -1.21
N ASP A 229 0.47 -28.68 -1.08
CA ASP A 229 0.50 -30.13 -1.28
C ASP A 229 0.65 -30.50 -2.77
N ASP A 230 0.01 -29.76 -3.68
CA ASP A 230 0.16 -29.88 -5.12
C ASP A 230 0.30 -28.50 -5.81
N PRO A 231 1.52 -28.11 -6.20
CA PRO A 231 1.75 -26.87 -6.95
C PRO A 231 1.08 -26.81 -8.34
N ASN A 232 0.59 -27.94 -8.87
CA ASN A 232 -0.11 -28.01 -10.16
C ASN A 232 -1.63 -28.10 -10.04
N VAL A 233 -2.18 -27.96 -8.82
CA VAL A 233 -3.63 -27.94 -8.59
C VAL A 233 -4.31 -26.98 -9.57
N SER A 234 -5.34 -27.46 -10.25
CA SER A 234 -6.03 -26.67 -11.27
C SER A 234 -6.91 -25.59 -10.65
N LEU A 235 -7.27 -24.60 -11.46
CA LEU A 235 -8.21 -23.57 -11.03
C LEU A 235 -9.58 -24.17 -10.66
N ASP A 236 -10.04 -25.17 -11.41
CA ASP A 236 -11.34 -25.81 -11.15
C ASP A 236 -11.36 -26.51 -9.77
N GLU A 237 -10.28 -27.21 -9.41
CA GLU A 237 -10.12 -27.82 -8.09
C GLU A 237 -10.04 -26.77 -6.97
N LEU A 238 -9.34 -25.66 -7.18
CA LEU A 238 -9.32 -24.55 -6.21
C LEU A 238 -10.69 -23.91 -6.03
N MET A 239 -11.49 -23.82 -7.09
CA MET A 239 -12.87 -23.30 -7.03
C MET A 239 -13.82 -24.25 -6.31
N GLU A 240 -13.54 -25.56 -6.26
CA GLU A 240 -14.28 -26.48 -5.39
C GLU A 240 -14.00 -26.22 -3.89
N ILE A 241 -12.77 -25.80 -3.56
CA ILE A 241 -12.34 -25.48 -2.19
C ILE A 241 -12.78 -24.07 -1.75
N ILE A 242 -12.75 -23.11 -2.68
CA ILE A 242 -13.15 -21.72 -2.49
C ILE A 242 -14.32 -21.42 -3.43
N PRO A 243 -15.57 -21.77 -3.05
CA PRO A 243 -16.72 -21.71 -3.95
C PRO A 243 -17.06 -20.27 -4.39
N GLY A 244 -16.71 -19.28 -3.55
CA GLY A 244 -16.91 -17.88 -3.90
C GLY A 244 -16.71 -16.91 -2.73
N PRO A 245 -17.12 -15.65 -2.93
CA PRO A 245 -16.99 -14.61 -1.92
C PRO A 245 -17.83 -14.84 -0.65
N ASP A 246 -17.34 -14.34 0.48
CA ASP A 246 -18.01 -14.34 1.79
C ASP A 246 -18.05 -12.91 2.33
N PHE A 247 -19.17 -12.22 2.09
CA PHE A 247 -19.34 -10.82 2.48
C PHE A 247 -19.61 -10.67 3.98
N PRO A 248 -19.11 -9.59 4.62
CA PRO A 248 -19.33 -9.33 6.06
C PRO A 248 -20.80 -9.29 6.47
N THR A 249 -21.70 -8.90 5.56
CA THR A 249 -23.14 -8.79 5.79
C THR A 249 -23.92 -10.02 5.32
N GLY A 250 -23.23 -11.06 4.82
CA GLY A 250 -23.85 -12.12 4.03
C GLY A 250 -24.40 -11.61 2.69
N GLY A 251 -25.37 -12.32 2.13
CA GLY A 251 -26.04 -12.02 0.87
C GLY A 251 -26.90 -13.19 0.41
#